data_AF-A0A968MBD4-F1
#
_entry.id   AF-A0A968MBD4-F1
#
_cell.length_a   1.000
_cell.length_b   1.000
_cell.length_c   1.000
_cell.angle_alpha   90.00
_cell.angle_beta   90.00
_cell.angle_gamma   90.00
#
_symmetry.space_group_name_H-M   'P 1'
#
loop_
_entity.id
_entity.type
_entity.pdbx_description
1 polymer ?
#
loop_
_entity_poly.entity_id
_entity_poly.type
_entity_poly.pdbx_seq_one_letter_code
_entity_poly.pdbx_strand_id
1 'polypeptide(L)'
;MHTRRLIQGLALTVVIGVLATGVLVTYRLTTSLVLEELSPENWLWAPSQQNRALLVLRATLGQIAAGGEGDDDEYVVQRDVALTQVNNMVQVLERNPEAFASEQPIVTAIRTLFDTYLATETTPDAAPTPEKARELLPILDEMVGLSVDVLNERRRLASESYVESRTTIEQLQYVQFATLATLMVAGMALIWLIHKTLSDQLRFTRTQAEATENATRKMELVYRGSLVLSSQLDQDESADDGDAGVSGQLYQHYSV
;
A
#
# COMPACT_ATOMS: atom_id res chain seq x y z
N MET A 1 1.39 -8.50 -41.90
CA MET A 1 2.08 -7.48 -41.06
C MET A 1 1.20 -6.88 -39.95
N HIS A 2 -0.12 -6.73 -40.10
CA HIS A 2 -0.98 -6.09 -39.09
C HIS A 2 -1.20 -6.86 -37.77
N THR A 3 -1.28 -8.18 -37.80
CA THR A 3 -1.48 -9.02 -36.59
C THR A 3 -0.30 -8.99 -35.62
N ARG A 4 0.93 -8.77 -36.10
CA ARG A 4 2.16 -8.76 -35.29
C ARG A 4 2.31 -7.47 -34.45
N ARG A 5 1.89 -6.32 -34.99
CA ARG A 5 1.85 -5.04 -34.25
C ARG A 5 0.75 -5.03 -33.18
N LEU A 6 -0.37 -5.70 -33.43
CA LEU A 6 -1.46 -5.85 -32.45
C LEU A 6 -1.04 -6.67 -31.23
N ILE A 7 -0.34 -7.79 -31.42
CA ILE A 7 0.10 -8.65 -30.29
C ILE A 7 1.17 -7.93 -29.43
N GLN A 8 2.09 -7.18 -30.05
CA GLN A 8 3.10 -6.39 -29.33
C GLN A 8 2.48 -5.21 -28.56
N GLY A 9 1.51 -4.51 -29.15
CA GLY A 9 0.75 -3.46 -28.46
C GLY A 9 -0.01 -4.02 -27.26
N LEU A 10 -0.68 -5.16 -27.44
CA LEU A 10 -1.48 -5.79 -26.39
C LEU A 10 -0.62 -6.30 -25.22
N ALA A 11 0.54 -6.89 -25.50
CA ALA A 11 1.51 -7.28 -24.47
C ALA A 11 2.03 -6.08 -23.66
N LEU A 12 2.35 -4.96 -24.33
CA LEU A 12 2.81 -3.74 -23.66
C LEU A 12 1.71 -3.14 -22.75
N THR A 13 0.45 -3.13 -23.24
CA THR A 13 -0.68 -2.59 -22.48
C THR A 13 -1.00 -3.43 -21.24
N VAL A 14 -0.89 -4.77 -21.35
CA VAL A 14 -1.06 -5.69 -20.22
C VAL A 14 0.03 -5.49 -19.18
N VAL A 15 1.28 -5.32 -19.59
CA VAL A 15 2.40 -5.05 -18.66
C VAL A 15 2.21 -3.73 -17.91
N ILE A 16 1.84 -2.66 -18.62
CA ILE A 16 1.56 -1.36 -17.98
C ILE A 16 0.35 -1.47 -17.04
N GLY A 17 -0.70 -2.19 -17.44
CA GLY A 17 -1.89 -2.41 -16.61
C GLY A 17 -1.58 -3.16 -15.32
N VAL A 18 -0.78 -4.23 -15.39
CA VAL A 18 -0.37 -5.00 -14.20
C VAL A 18 0.50 -4.15 -13.26
N LEU A 19 1.44 -3.37 -13.80
CA LEU A 19 2.29 -2.48 -13.01
C LEU A 19 1.48 -1.37 -12.33
N ALA A 20 0.57 -0.71 -13.06
CA ALA A 20 -0.27 0.35 -12.51
C ALA A 20 -1.25 -0.19 -11.44
N THR A 21 -1.81 -1.37 -11.66
CA THR A 21 -2.72 -2.01 -10.70
C THR A 21 -1.98 -2.44 -9.43
N GLY A 22 -0.76 -2.97 -9.56
CA GLY A 22 0.11 -3.30 -8.43
C GLY A 22 0.38 -2.08 -7.57
N VAL A 23 0.82 -0.96 -8.17
CA VAL A 23 1.07 0.30 -7.46
C VAL A 23 -0.18 0.84 -6.77
N LEU A 24 -1.36 0.78 -7.42
CA LEU A 24 -2.62 1.25 -6.86
C LEU A 24 -3.08 0.43 -5.65
N VAL A 25 -2.95 -0.90 -5.72
CA VAL A 25 -3.29 -1.82 -4.63
C VAL A 25 -2.36 -1.58 -3.43
N THR A 26 -1.06 -1.44 -3.67
CA THR A 26 -0.09 -1.14 -2.61
C THR A 26 -0.36 0.22 -1.97
N TYR A 27 -0.65 1.25 -2.76
CA TYR A 27 -1.02 2.56 -2.25
C TYR A 27 -2.29 2.51 -1.38
N ARG A 28 -3.37 1.86 -1.85
CA ARG A 28 -4.62 1.75 -1.08
C ARG A 28 -4.45 0.98 0.23
N LEU A 29 -3.75 -0.15 0.23
CA LEU A 29 -3.45 -0.93 1.45
C LEU A 29 -2.64 -0.11 2.46
N THR A 30 -1.67 0.67 1.99
CA THR A 30 -0.86 1.53 2.87
C THR A 30 -1.70 2.66 3.45
N THR A 31 -2.58 3.26 2.64
CA THR A 31 -3.41 4.39 3.10
C THR A 31 -4.50 3.94 4.08
N SER A 32 -5.09 2.75 3.89
CA SER A 32 -6.10 2.22 4.82
C SER A 32 -5.49 1.86 6.17
N LEU A 33 -4.30 1.24 6.18
CA LEU A 33 -3.58 0.92 7.42
C LEU A 33 -3.19 2.21 8.18
N VAL A 34 -2.69 3.22 7.47
CA VAL A 34 -2.31 4.51 8.08
C VAL A 34 -3.53 5.30 8.59
N LEU A 35 -4.67 5.25 7.90
CA LEU A 35 -5.88 5.99 8.30
C LEU A 35 -6.63 5.33 9.47
N GLU A 36 -6.62 4.00 9.56
CA GLU A 36 -7.26 3.26 10.67
C GLU A 36 -6.52 3.52 12.00
N GLU A 37 -5.20 3.74 11.93
CA GLU A 37 -4.32 4.06 13.05
C GLU A 37 -4.27 5.57 13.41
N LEU A 38 -4.78 6.47 12.54
CA LEU A 38 -4.70 7.94 12.68
C LEU A 38 -6.00 8.66 13.11
N SER A 39 -7.07 7.94 13.50
CA SER A 39 -8.14 8.56 14.32
C SER A 39 -7.89 8.78 15.85
N PRO A 40 -6.65 8.70 16.41
CA PRO A 40 -6.34 9.04 17.81
C PRO A 40 -6.73 10.42 18.32
N GLU A 41 -6.88 11.37 17.42
CA GLU A 41 -7.01 12.77 17.79
C GLU A 41 -8.30 13.12 18.52
N ASN A 42 -9.32 12.26 18.54
CA ASN A 42 -10.51 12.50 19.36
C ASN A 42 -10.45 11.80 20.74
N TRP A 43 -9.72 10.69 20.87
CA TRP A 43 -9.63 9.97 22.14
C TRP A 43 -8.44 10.40 23.00
N LEU A 44 -7.32 10.84 22.41
CA LEU A 44 -6.17 11.28 23.21
C LEU A 44 -6.45 12.53 24.07
N TRP A 45 -7.32 13.42 23.59
CA TRP A 45 -7.50 14.74 24.20
C TRP A 45 -8.70 14.84 25.14
N ALA A 46 -9.67 13.91 25.07
CA ALA A 46 -10.81 13.86 25.98
C ALA A 46 -10.42 13.86 27.48
N PRO A 47 -9.40 13.09 27.92
CA PRO A 47 -8.95 13.12 29.32
C PRO A 47 -8.37 14.49 29.74
N SER A 48 -7.77 15.23 28.80
CA SER A 48 -7.21 16.57 29.11
C SER A 48 -8.30 17.62 29.37
N GLN A 49 -9.41 17.54 28.63
CA GLN A 49 -10.55 18.44 28.83
C GLN A 49 -11.30 18.10 30.13
N GLN A 50 -11.46 16.82 30.44
CA GLN A 50 -12.02 16.35 31.70
C GLN A 50 -11.19 16.82 32.89
N ASN A 51 -9.86 16.63 32.87
CA ASN A 51 -9.00 17.01 33.98
C ASN A 51 -9.10 18.52 34.25
N ARG A 52 -9.18 19.34 33.19
CA ARG A 52 -9.43 20.78 33.33
C ARG A 52 -10.77 21.07 34.01
N ALA A 53 -11.85 20.38 33.63
CA ALA A 53 -13.17 20.56 34.24
C ALA A 53 -13.17 20.15 35.73
N LEU A 54 -12.54 19.02 36.08
CA LEU A 54 -12.37 18.58 37.47
C LEU A 54 -11.55 19.55 38.29
N LEU A 55 -10.46 20.10 37.74
CA LEU A 55 -9.62 21.10 38.44
C LEU A 55 -10.38 22.41 38.70
N VAL A 56 -11.25 22.82 37.78
CA VAL A 56 -12.12 24.00 37.97
C VAL A 56 -13.12 23.73 39.09
N LEU A 57 -13.85 22.61 39.04
CA LEU A 57 -14.78 22.22 40.10
C LEU A 57 -14.10 22.11 41.47
N ARG A 58 -12.91 21.51 41.51
CA ARG A 58 -12.08 21.41 42.71
C ARG A 58 -11.72 22.78 43.27
N ALA A 59 -11.32 23.73 42.42
CA ALA A 59 -10.97 25.08 42.85
C ALA A 59 -12.19 25.78 43.48
N THR A 60 -13.36 25.64 42.87
CA THR A 60 -14.62 26.22 43.36
C THR A 60 -15.04 25.62 44.69
N LEU A 61 -14.99 24.29 44.82
CA LEU A 61 -15.20 23.62 46.11
C LEU A 61 -14.16 24.01 47.16
N GLY A 62 -12.92 24.26 46.75
CA GLY A 62 -11.86 24.77 47.62
C GLY A 62 -12.19 26.16 48.20
N GLN A 63 -12.77 27.04 47.39
CA GLN A 63 -13.21 28.36 47.84
C GLN A 63 -14.39 28.26 48.81
N ILE A 64 -15.39 27.43 48.50
CA ILE A 64 -16.54 27.16 49.37
C ILE A 64 -16.08 26.55 50.70
N ALA A 65 -15.17 25.57 50.66
CA ALA A 65 -14.58 24.94 51.84
C ALA A 65 -13.79 25.92 52.72
N ALA A 66 -13.21 26.98 52.13
CA ALA A 66 -12.55 28.06 52.86
C ALA A 66 -13.52 29.08 53.47
N GLY A 67 -14.83 28.92 53.25
CA GLY A 67 -15.86 29.86 53.73
C GLY A 67 -16.09 31.04 52.78
N GLY A 68 -15.67 30.93 51.52
CA GLY A 68 -16.04 31.89 50.48
C GLY A 68 -17.53 31.79 50.14
N GLU A 69 -18.10 32.90 49.68
CA GLU A 69 -19.45 32.93 49.12
C GLU A 69 -19.41 32.21 47.77
N GLY A 70 -19.98 31.00 47.70
CA GLY A 70 -20.11 30.25 46.45
C GLY A 70 -21.33 30.74 45.69
N ASP A 71 -21.18 31.04 44.41
CA ASP A 71 -22.31 31.24 43.51
C ASP A 71 -22.92 29.87 43.19
N ASP A 72 -24.17 29.67 43.61
CA ASP A 72 -24.93 28.43 43.41
C ASP A 72 -24.98 28.05 41.92
N ASP A 73 -25.22 29.03 41.04
CA ASP A 73 -25.33 28.80 39.59
C ASP A 73 -23.97 28.41 39.00
N GLU A 74 -22.89 29.07 39.43
CA GLU A 74 -21.53 28.76 38.99
C GLU A 74 -21.13 27.34 39.42
N TYR A 75 -21.39 26.98 40.68
CA TYR A 75 -21.09 25.65 41.20
C TYR A 75 -21.83 24.56 40.42
N VAL A 76 -23.14 24.71 40.23
CA VAL A 76 -23.98 23.71 39.54
C VAL A 76 -23.50 23.49 38.11
N VAL A 77 -23.23 24.58 37.36
CA VAL A 77 -22.73 24.49 35.98
C VAL A 77 -21.38 23.78 35.94
N GLN A 78 -20.44 24.16 36.80
CA GLN A 78 -19.11 23.56 36.81
C GLN A 78 -19.14 22.09 37.21
N ARG A 79 -19.99 21.74 38.17
CA ARG A 79 -20.21 20.36 38.58
C ARG A 79 -20.76 19.55 37.42
N ASP A 80 -21.85 19.98 36.80
CA ASP A 80 -22.49 19.22 35.74
C ASP A 80 -21.58 19.01 34.54
N VAL A 81 -20.80 20.03 34.17
CA VAL A 81 -19.77 19.91 33.13
C VAL A 81 -18.71 18.89 33.53
N ALA A 82 -18.14 18.98 34.74
CA ALA A 82 -17.10 18.05 35.18
C ALA A 82 -17.60 16.60 35.26
N LEU A 83 -18.77 16.38 35.87
CA LEU A 83 -19.37 15.06 36.01
C LEU A 83 -19.78 14.47 34.67
N THR A 84 -20.32 15.28 33.76
CA THR A 84 -20.63 14.84 32.39
C THR A 84 -19.38 14.41 31.65
N GLN A 85 -18.29 15.16 31.76
CA GLN A 85 -17.01 14.82 31.11
C GLN A 85 -16.43 13.52 31.68
N VAL A 86 -16.44 13.34 33.01
CA VAL A 86 -16.00 12.08 33.64
C VAL A 86 -16.85 10.91 33.15
N ASN A 87 -18.17 11.04 33.21
CA ASN A 87 -19.09 9.97 32.82
C ASN A 87 -18.95 9.62 31.34
N ASN A 88 -18.78 10.62 30.46
CA ASN A 88 -18.52 10.38 29.04
C ASN A 88 -17.20 9.62 28.81
N MET A 89 -16.12 10.00 29.51
CA MET A 89 -14.85 9.27 29.42
C MET A 89 -15.03 7.81 29.86
N VAL A 90 -15.63 7.59 31.03
CA VAL A 90 -15.88 6.24 31.57
C VAL A 90 -16.71 5.41 30.58
N GLN A 91 -17.80 5.95 30.05
CA GLN A 91 -18.64 5.25 29.07
C GLN A 91 -17.89 4.92 27.77
N VAL A 92 -17.03 5.82 27.28
CA VAL A 92 -16.22 5.55 26.08
C VAL A 92 -15.23 4.40 26.33
N LEU A 93 -14.61 4.40 27.51
CA LEU A 93 -13.66 3.37 27.93
C LEU A 93 -14.33 2.00 28.15
N GLU A 94 -15.50 1.99 28.80
CA GLU A 94 -16.28 0.78 29.06
C GLU A 94 -16.85 0.15 27.78
N ARG A 95 -17.19 0.96 26.76
CA ARG A 95 -17.68 0.44 25.47
C ARG A 95 -16.61 -0.27 24.65
N ASN A 96 -15.33 -0.10 24.98
CA ASN A 96 -14.20 -0.63 24.22
C ASN A 96 -13.21 -1.37 25.14
N PRO A 97 -13.64 -2.40 25.89
CA PRO A 97 -12.82 -3.00 26.94
C PRO A 97 -11.56 -3.68 26.40
N GLU A 98 -11.62 -4.23 25.18
CA GLU A 98 -10.48 -4.89 24.52
C GLU A 98 -9.38 -3.89 24.14
N ALA A 99 -9.76 -2.67 23.73
CA ALA A 99 -8.81 -1.62 23.36
C ALA A 99 -8.15 -0.97 24.60
N PHE A 100 -8.79 -1.04 25.77
CA PHE A 100 -8.39 -0.34 26.98
C PHE A 100 -8.22 -1.28 28.18
N ALA A 101 -7.73 -2.50 27.94
CA ALA A 101 -7.62 -3.53 28.97
C ALA A 101 -6.72 -3.11 30.15
N SER A 102 -5.61 -2.40 29.90
CA SER A 102 -4.72 -1.90 30.96
C SER A 102 -5.31 -0.75 31.78
N GLU A 103 -6.29 -0.04 31.22
CA GLU A 103 -6.94 1.13 31.85
C GLU A 103 -8.17 0.72 32.69
N GLN A 104 -8.69 -0.51 32.54
CA GLN A 104 -9.89 -1.00 33.24
C GLN A 104 -9.87 -0.86 34.77
N PRO A 105 -8.76 -1.15 35.48
CA PRO A 105 -8.71 -0.94 36.93
C PRO A 105 -8.89 0.53 37.31
N ILE A 106 -8.27 1.44 36.53
CA ILE A 106 -8.36 2.89 36.74
C ILE A 106 -9.79 3.38 36.45
N VAL A 107 -10.41 2.89 35.37
CA VAL A 107 -11.80 3.20 35.02
C VAL A 107 -12.77 2.76 36.12
N THR A 108 -12.59 1.55 36.65
CA THR A 108 -13.40 1.03 37.75
C THR A 108 -13.25 1.88 39.02
N ALA A 109 -12.03 2.32 39.33
CA ALA A 109 -11.78 3.22 40.46
C ALA A 109 -12.44 4.58 40.27
N ILE A 110 -12.32 5.18 39.07
CA ILE A 110 -12.98 6.45 38.73
C ILE A 110 -14.50 6.32 38.83
N ARG A 111 -15.08 5.22 38.34
CA ARG A 111 -16.53 4.93 38.45
C ARG A 111 -16.95 4.86 39.92
N THR A 112 -16.20 4.15 40.74
CA THR A 112 -16.47 4.02 42.18
C THR A 112 -16.43 5.39 42.88
N LEU A 113 -15.43 6.23 42.57
CA LEU A 113 -15.33 7.58 43.12
C LEU A 113 -16.44 8.50 42.62
N PHE A 114 -16.83 8.40 41.36
CA PHE A 114 -17.93 9.14 40.78
C PHE A 114 -19.25 8.80 41.50
N ASP A 115 -19.55 7.51 41.68
CA ASP A 115 -20.74 7.07 42.41
C ASP A 115 -20.67 7.48 43.89
N THR A 116 -19.47 7.49 44.49
CA THR A 116 -19.25 7.98 45.86
C THR A 116 -19.48 9.49 45.97
N TYR A 117 -19.02 10.28 44.99
CA TYR A 117 -19.25 11.73 44.92
C TYR A 117 -20.76 12.02 44.88
N LEU A 118 -21.49 11.35 43.97
CA LEU A 118 -22.94 11.52 43.85
C LEU A 118 -23.70 11.06 45.09
N ALA A 119 -23.27 9.99 45.75
CA ALA A 119 -23.88 9.53 47.01
C ALA A 119 -23.59 10.49 48.18
N THR A 120 -22.45 11.16 48.13
CA THR A 120 -22.04 12.13 49.15
C THR A 120 -22.75 13.46 48.95
N GLU A 121 -22.95 13.91 47.71
CA GLU A 121 -23.64 15.15 47.39
C GLU A 121 -25.15 15.05 47.69
N THR A 122 -25.61 15.80 48.70
CA THR A 122 -27.00 15.76 49.15
C THR A 122 -27.87 16.87 48.55
N THR A 123 -27.27 17.85 47.89
CA THR A 123 -27.96 19.05 47.35
C THR A 123 -27.51 19.35 45.92
N PRO A 124 -28.13 18.70 44.91
CA PRO A 124 -27.72 18.85 43.53
C PRO A 124 -28.11 20.20 42.89
N ASP A 125 -28.91 21.04 43.55
CA ASP A 125 -29.37 22.31 42.95
C ASP A 125 -28.78 23.56 43.64
N ALA A 126 -27.78 23.40 44.50
CA ALA A 126 -27.16 24.50 45.24
C ALA A 126 -25.69 24.21 45.57
N ALA A 127 -24.92 25.25 45.85
CA ALA A 127 -23.56 25.10 46.37
C ALA A 127 -23.59 24.36 47.72
N PRO A 128 -22.66 23.42 47.95
CA PRO A 128 -22.58 22.69 49.21
C PRO A 128 -22.17 23.60 50.36
N THR A 129 -22.50 23.21 51.59
CA THR A 129 -21.96 23.90 52.77
C THR A 129 -20.44 23.75 52.85
N PRO A 130 -19.72 24.64 53.56
CA PRO A 130 -18.27 24.53 53.71
C PRO A 130 -17.79 23.20 54.32
N GLU A 131 -18.55 22.63 55.27
CA GLU A 131 -18.25 21.29 55.79
C GLU A 131 -18.37 20.23 54.71
N LYS A 132 -19.45 20.29 53.91
CA LYS A 132 -19.70 19.32 52.86
C LYS A 132 -18.70 19.43 51.72
N ALA A 133 -18.29 20.63 51.35
CA ALA A 133 -17.25 20.86 50.37
C ALA A 133 -15.92 20.19 50.79
N ARG A 134 -15.57 20.21 52.09
CA ARG A 134 -14.37 19.51 52.62
C ARG A 134 -14.49 17.99 52.54
N GLU A 135 -15.69 17.44 52.59
CA GLU A 135 -15.92 16.00 52.39
C GLU A 135 -15.80 15.60 50.91
N LEU A 136 -16.24 16.46 49.99
CA LEU A 136 -16.21 16.21 48.54
C LEU A 136 -14.82 16.40 47.93
N LEU A 137 -13.99 17.30 48.48
CA LEU A 137 -12.67 17.62 47.96
C LEU A 137 -11.72 16.41 47.83
N PRO A 138 -11.56 15.53 48.84
CA PRO A 138 -10.70 14.34 48.71
C PRO A 138 -11.13 13.41 47.57
N ILE A 139 -12.43 13.26 47.34
CA ILE A 139 -12.98 12.41 46.27
C ILE A 139 -12.58 12.99 44.91
N LEU A 140 -12.73 14.31 44.73
CA LEU A 140 -12.31 14.99 43.51
C LEU A 140 -10.80 14.96 43.31
N ASP A 141 -10.00 15.11 44.37
CA ASP A 141 -8.54 15.04 44.30
C ASP A 141 -8.09 13.66 43.80
N GLU A 142 -8.72 12.59 44.28
CA GLU A 142 -8.45 11.23 43.82
C GLU A 142 -8.90 11.02 42.37
N MET A 143 -10.09 11.51 41.99
CA MET A 143 -10.55 11.47 40.59
C MET A 143 -9.63 12.24 39.64
N VAL A 144 -9.12 13.40 40.07
CA VAL A 144 -8.11 14.17 39.31
C VAL A 144 -6.83 13.36 39.15
N GLY A 145 -6.33 12.74 40.23
CA GLY A 145 -5.15 11.87 40.19
C GLY A 145 -5.31 10.72 39.20
N LEU A 146 -6.41 9.96 39.30
CA LEU A 146 -6.69 8.87 38.38
C LEU A 146 -6.90 9.35 36.94
N SER A 147 -7.50 10.53 36.72
CA SER A 147 -7.63 11.10 35.37
C SER A 147 -6.28 11.43 34.74
N VAL A 148 -5.29 11.84 35.55
CA VAL A 148 -3.91 12.05 35.11
C VAL A 148 -3.26 10.70 34.80
N ASP A 149 -3.52 9.66 35.58
CA ASP A 149 -3.01 8.32 35.30
C ASP A 149 -3.56 7.76 33.99
N VAL A 150 -4.85 7.95 33.70
CA VAL A 150 -5.42 7.62 32.36
C VAL A 150 -4.71 8.39 31.25
N LEU A 151 -4.45 9.69 31.44
CA LEU A 151 -3.74 10.50 30.44
C LEU A 151 -2.30 10.00 30.23
N ASN A 152 -1.61 9.64 31.31
CA ASN A 152 -0.24 9.12 31.26
C ASN A 152 -0.18 7.75 30.59
N GLU A 153 -1.12 6.86 30.91
CA GLU A 153 -1.24 5.55 30.26
C GLU A 153 -1.54 5.70 28.77
N ARG A 154 -2.43 6.62 28.39
CA ARG A 154 -2.68 6.92 26.98
C ARG A 154 -1.47 7.51 26.27
N ARG A 155 -0.69 8.37 26.93
CA ARG A 155 0.58 8.86 26.37
C ARG A 155 1.60 7.73 26.22
N ARG A 156 1.67 6.81 27.18
CA ARG A 156 2.52 5.62 27.11
C ARG A 156 2.12 4.75 25.92
N LEU A 157 0.84 4.39 25.81
CA LEU A 157 0.29 3.62 24.70
C LEU A 157 0.49 4.33 23.36
N ALA A 158 0.25 5.64 23.28
CA ALA A 158 0.50 6.41 22.08
C ALA A 158 2.00 6.41 21.71
N SER A 159 2.90 6.46 22.69
CA SER A 159 4.34 6.39 22.44
C SER A 159 4.80 5.00 22.00
N GLU A 160 4.23 3.93 22.55
CA GLU A 160 4.51 2.55 22.17
C GLU A 160 3.96 2.26 20.77
N SER A 161 2.70 2.61 20.53
CA SER A 161 2.06 2.55 19.21
C SER A 161 2.84 3.38 18.21
N TYR A 162 3.32 4.59 18.53
CA TYR A 162 4.13 5.38 17.60
C TYR A 162 5.45 4.69 17.22
N VAL A 163 6.10 4.00 18.16
CA VAL A 163 7.32 3.22 17.89
C VAL A 163 7.02 1.98 17.05
N GLU A 164 5.93 1.26 17.36
CA GLU A 164 5.47 0.10 16.60
C GLU A 164 5.04 0.50 15.18
N SER A 165 4.21 1.53 15.04
CA SER A 165 3.78 2.13 13.77
C SER A 165 4.98 2.55 12.93
N ARG A 166 6.01 3.18 13.50
CA ARG A 166 7.23 3.51 12.74
C ARG A 166 7.90 2.24 12.21
N THR A 167 8.01 1.21 13.03
CA THR A 167 8.62 -0.07 12.65
C THR A 167 7.80 -0.76 11.55
N THR A 168 6.48 -0.75 11.66
CA THR A 168 5.53 -1.28 10.67
C THR A 168 5.58 -0.49 9.36
N ILE A 169 5.64 0.83 9.42
CA ILE A 169 5.81 1.71 8.25
C ILE A 169 7.15 1.43 7.57
N GLU A 170 8.23 1.29 8.32
CA GLU A 170 9.55 0.94 7.77
C GLU A 170 9.53 -0.44 7.10
N GLN A 171 8.90 -1.45 7.73
CA GLN A 171 8.71 -2.78 7.13
C GLN A 171 7.85 -2.73 5.86
N LEU A 172 6.76 -1.97 5.86
CA LEU A 172 5.91 -1.74 4.69
C LEU A 172 6.70 -1.06 3.57
N GLN A 173 7.55 -0.08 3.88
CA GLN A 173 8.43 0.56 2.91
C GLN A 173 9.45 -0.44 2.33
N TYR A 174 10.06 -1.31 3.15
CA TYR A 174 10.94 -2.37 2.64
C TYR A 174 10.20 -3.34 1.71
N VAL A 175 8.98 -3.74 2.05
CA VAL A 175 8.14 -4.59 1.18
C VAL A 175 7.80 -3.86 -0.12
N GLN A 176 7.50 -2.57 -0.06
CA GLN A 176 7.26 -1.75 -1.25
C GLN A 176 8.50 -1.67 -2.16
N PHE A 177 9.67 -1.37 -1.60
CA PHE A 177 10.93 -1.33 -2.36
C PHE A 177 11.27 -2.70 -2.94
N ALA A 178 11.10 -3.78 -2.19
CA ALA A 178 11.33 -5.14 -2.65
C ALA A 178 10.38 -5.52 -3.81
N THR A 179 9.10 -5.12 -3.71
CA THR A 179 8.10 -5.36 -4.76
C THR A 179 8.43 -4.56 -6.02
N LEU A 180 8.77 -3.28 -5.89
CA LEU A 180 9.21 -2.43 -6.99
C LEU A 180 10.47 -2.97 -7.68
N ALA A 181 11.47 -3.39 -6.90
CA ALA A 181 12.69 -3.99 -7.42
C ALA A 181 12.39 -5.29 -8.18
N THR A 182 11.53 -6.15 -7.63
CA THR A 182 11.11 -7.40 -8.27
C THR A 182 10.37 -7.12 -9.59
N LEU A 183 9.48 -6.12 -9.62
CA LEU A 183 8.78 -5.70 -10.83
C LEU A 183 9.73 -5.13 -11.89
N MET A 184 10.75 -4.36 -11.50
CA MET A 184 11.78 -3.88 -12.42
C MET A 184 12.61 -5.04 -13.01
N VAL A 185 13.05 -5.99 -12.18
CA VAL A 185 13.81 -7.16 -12.64
C VAL A 185 12.96 -8.01 -13.58
N ALA A 186 11.71 -8.30 -13.21
CA ALA A 186 10.78 -9.06 -14.04
C ALA A 186 10.50 -8.34 -15.38
N GLY A 187 10.28 -7.02 -15.35
CA GLY A 187 10.11 -6.20 -16.55
C GLY A 187 11.33 -6.23 -17.47
N MET A 188 12.53 -6.10 -16.90
CA MET A 188 13.79 -6.14 -17.66
C MET A 188 14.03 -7.52 -18.27
N ALA A 189 13.76 -8.59 -17.54
CA ALA A 189 13.83 -9.96 -18.04
C ALA A 189 12.84 -10.20 -19.19
N LEU A 190 11.61 -9.69 -19.08
CA LEU A 190 10.59 -9.79 -20.13
C LEU A 190 11.02 -9.06 -21.41
N ILE A 191 11.52 -7.83 -21.28
CA ILE A 191 12.04 -7.04 -22.41
C ILE A 191 13.22 -7.76 -23.06
N TRP A 192 14.13 -8.31 -22.27
CA TRP A 192 15.26 -9.08 -22.79
C TRP A 192 14.82 -10.33 -23.56
N LEU A 193 13.85 -11.09 -23.03
CA LEU A 193 13.27 -12.25 -23.70
C LEU A 193 12.60 -11.87 -25.02
N ILE A 194 11.84 -10.78 -25.04
CA ILE A 194 11.21 -10.25 -26.25
C ILE A 194 12.28 -9.85 -27.28
N HIS A 195 13.32 -9.14 -26.85
CA HIS A 195 14.42 -8.73 -27.74
C HIS A 195 15.17 -9.92 -28.32
N LYS A 196 15.47 -10.93 -27.49
CA LYS A 196 16.15 -12.16 -27.91
C LYS A 196 15.31 -12.95 -28.91
N THR A 197 14.03 -13.20 -28.61
CA THR A 197 13.14 -13.92 -29.52
C THR A 197 12.91 -13.17 -30.83
N LEU A 198 12.79 -11.84 -30.81
CA LEU A 198 12.72 -11.03 -32.03
C LEU A 198 14.02 -11.10 -32.83
N SER A 199 15.17 -11.02 -32.17
CA SER A 199 16.48 -11.09 -32.83
C SER A 199 16.73 -12.45 -33.46
N ASP A 200 16.40 -13.54 -32.77
CA ASP A 200 16.52 -14.90 -33.30
C ASP A 200 15.57 -15.12 -34.48
N GLN A 201 14.33 -14.63 -34.41
CA GLN A 201 13.39 -14.69 -35.53
C GLN A 201 13.83 -13.85 -36.73
N LEU A 202 14.42 -12.66 -36.50
CA LEU A 202 14.98 -11.82 -37.55
C LEU A 202 16.20 -12.47 -38.22
N ARG A 203 17.06 -13.12 -37.44
CA ARG A 203 18.20 -13.88 -37.98
C ARG A 203 17.73 -15.07 -38.82
N PHE A 204 16.75 -15.82 -38.34
CA PHE A 204 16.21 -16.99 -39.05
C PHE A 204 15.50 -16.61 -40.36
N THR A 205 14.74 -15.51 -40.37
CA THR A 205 14.11 -15.01 -41.61
C THR A 205 15.14 -14.47 -42.59
N ARG A 206 16.20 -13.82 -42.10
CA ARG A 206 17.32 -13.37 -42.95
C ARG A 206 18.07 -14.55 -43.58
N THR A 207 18.38 -15.60 -42.82
CA THR A 207 19.04 -16.80 -43.39
C THR A 207 18.15 -17.55 -44.37
N GLN A 208 16.82 -17.60 -44.15
CA GLN A 208 15.91 -18.15 -45.17
C GLN A 208 15.84 -17.30 -46.44
N ALA A 209 15.84 -15.98 -46.32
CA ALA A 209 15.89 -15.07 -47.46
C ALA A 209 17.21 -15.23 -48.26
N GLU A 210 18.34 -15.30 -47.57
CA GLU A 210 19.65 -15.54 -48.18
C GLU A 210 19.75 -16.95 -48.80
N ALA A 211 19.11 -17.96 -48.20
CA ALA A 211 19.04 -19.31 -48.76
C ALA A 211 18.17 -19.38 -50.02
N THR A 212 17.04 -18.67 -50.06
CA THR A 212 16.15 -18.60 -51.23
C THR A 212 16.75 -17.77 -52.36
N GLU A 213 17.45 -16.67 -52.07
CA GLU A 213 18.20 -15.91 -53.07
C GLU A 213 19.30 -16.78 -53.71
N ASN A 214 20.07 -17.52 -52.90
CA ASN A 214 21.09 -18.43 -53.40
C ASN A 214 20.52 -19.60 -54.22
N ALA A 215 19.38 -20.16 -53.82
CA ALA A 215 18.69 -21.19 -54.60
C ALA A 215 18.23 -20.65 -55.96
N THR A 216 17.70 -19.42 -55.99
CA THR A 216 17.26 -18.75 -57.23
C THR A 216 18.44 -18.47 -58.15
N ARG A 217 19.56 -17.97 -57.61
CA ARG A 217 20.79 -17.73 -58.39
C ARG A 217 21.38 -19.03 -58.95
N LYS A 218 21.34 -20.13 -58.19
CA LYS A 218 21.74 -21.46 -58.70
C LYS A 218 20.82 -21.95 -59.81
N MET A 219 19.51 -21.75 -59.68
CA MET A 219 18.53 -22.14 -60.70
C MET A 219 18.70 -21.33 -62.00
N GLU A 220 19.00 -20.03 -61.89
CA GLU A 220 19.31 -19.19 -63.04
C GLU A 220 20.59 -19.64 -63.77
N LEU A 221 21.65 -19.99 -63.01
CA LEU A 221 22.89 -20.54 -63.59
C LEU A 221 22.64 -21.86 -64.32
N VAL A 222 21.83 -22.76 -63.75
CA VAL A 222 21.45 -24.02 -64.41
C VAL A 222 20.64 -23.77 -65.68
N TYR A 223 19.67 -22.85 -65.64
CA TYR A 223 18.85 -22.50 -66.80
C TYR A 223 19.69 -21.89 -67.94
N ARG A 224 20.59 -20.97 -67.62
CA ARG A 224 21.54 -20.42 -68.60
C ARG A 224 22.46 -21.50 -69.17
N GLY A 225 22.94 -22.42 -68.33
CA GLY A 225 23.72 -23.58 -68.77
C GLY A 225 22.95 -24.48 -69.75
N SER A 226 21.66 -24.76 -69.47
CA SER A 226 20.82 -25.55 -70.38
C SER A 226 20.51 -24.86 -71.70
N LEU A 227 20.40 -23.52 -71.71
CA LEU A 227 20.22 -22.74 -72.94
C LEU A 227 21.47 -22.77 -73.82
N VAL A 228 22.66 -22.71 -73.23
CA VAL A 228 23.92 -22.85 -73.97
C VAL A 228 24.04 -24.26 -74.54
N LEU A 229 23.72 -25.30 -73.75
CA LEU A 229 23.76 -26.68 -74.23
C LEU A 229 22.79 -26.94 -75.39
N SER A 230 21.56 -26.41 -75.29
CA SER A 230 20.57 -26.53 -76.38
C SER A 230 21.01 -25.77 -77.63
N SER A 231 21.63 -24.59 -77.50
CA SER A 231 22.18 -23.87 -78.65
C SER A 231 23.35 -24.59 -79.33
N GLN A 232 24.12 -25.39 -78.59
CA GLN A 232 25.18 -26.24 -79.15
C GLN A 232 24.62 -27.48 -79.84
N LEU A 233 23.56 -28.08 -79.28
CA LEU A 233 22.83 -29.19 -79.91
C LEU A 233 22.15 -28.75 -81.23
N ASP A 234 21.53 -27.56 -81.26
CA ASP A 234 20.93 -27.02 -82.49
C ASP A 234 22.01 -26.65 -83.55
N GLN A 235 23.23 -26.32 -83.13
CA GLN A 235 24.36 -26.09 -84.04
C GLN A 235 24.95 -27.39 -84.61
N ASP A 236 24.94 -28.48 -83.84
CA ASP A 236 25.31 -29.80 -84.36
C ASP A 236 24.23 -30.37 -85.30
N GLU A 237 22.94 -30.05 -85.09
CA GLU A 237 21.85 -30.51 -85.97
C GLU A 237 21.75 -29.69 -87.27
N SER A 238 22.24 -28.45 -87.30
CA SER A 238 22.33 -27.64 -88.53
C SER A 238 23.65 -27.78 -89.29
N ALA A 239 24.54 -28.66 -88.83
CA ALA A 239 25.77 -29.06 -89.51
C ALA A 239 25.68 -30.45 -90.18
N ASP A 240 24.48 -31.03 -90.30
CA ASP A 240 24.24 -32.28 -91.06
C ASP A 240 23.51 -32.00 -92.38
N ASP A 241 24.22 -31.37 -93.31
CA ASP A 241 23.95 -31.53 -94.74
C ASP A 241 25.29 -31.74 -95.46
N GLY A 242 25.82 -32.95 -95.28
CA GLY A 242 26.84 -33.55 -96.13
C GLY A 242 28.26 -33.61 -95.57
N ASP A 243 28.59 -34.68 -94.82
CA ASP A 243 29.54 -35.71 -95.29
C ASP A 243 29.60 -36.86 -94.27
N ALA A 244 29.79 -38.07 -94.78
CA ALA A 244 29.72 -39.29 -94.01
C ALA A 244 30.92 -39.49 -93.07
N GLY A 245 30.61 -39.73 -91.79
CA GLY A 245 31.42 -40.57 -90.90
C GLY A 245 32.30 -39.82 -89.91
N VAL A 246 31.98 -39.99 -88.61
CA VAL A 246 32.84 -40.65 -87.62
C VAL A 246 32.08 -40.72 -86.30
N SER A 247 32.04 -41.94 -85.76
CA SER A 247 31.46 -42.29 -84.48
C SER A 247 32.12 -41.57 -83.30
N GLY A 248 31.29 -40.97 -82.45
CA GLY A 248 31.32 -41.11 -80.99
C GLY A 248 32.48 -40.48 -80.20
N GLN A 249 32.15 -39.53 -79.33
CA GLN A 249 32.27 -39.73 -77.88
C GLN A 249 31.52 -38.64 -77.10
N LEU A 250 30.45 -39.09 -76.45
CA LEU A 250 29.73 -38.43 -75.38
C LEU A 250 30.48 -38.63 -74.05
N TYR A 251 30.36 -37.64 -73.14
CA TYR A 251 30.80 -37.63 -71.73
C TYR A 251 32.33 -37.55 -71.55
N GLN A 252 32.93 -36.77 -70.65
CA GLN A 252 32.55 -36.38 -69.29
C GLN A 252 33.64 -35.39 -68.83
N HIS A 253 33.32 -34.26 -68.19
CA HIS A 253 34.11 -33.78 -67.03
C HIS A 253 33.40 -32.61 -66.33
N TYR A 254 32.60 -32.97 -65.32
CA TYR A 254 32.50 -32.16 -64.12
C TYR A 254 33.80 -32.34 -63.33
N SER A 255 34.36 -31.25 -62.79
CA SER A 255 35.22 -31.33 -61.61
C SER A 255 35.20 -30.03 -60.81
N VAL A 256 34.62 -30.16 -59.62
CA VAL A 256 34.98 -29.60 -58.29
C VAL A 256 35.10 -28.08 -58.15
#